data_AF-E4RMD4-F1
#
_entry.id   AF-E4RMD4-F1
#
_cell.length_a   1.000
_cell.length_b   1.000
_cell.length_c   1.000
_cell.angle_alpha   90.00
_cell.angle_beta   90.00
_cell.angle_gamma   90.00
#
_symmetry.space_group_name_H-M   'P 1'
#
loop_
_entity.id
_entity.type
_entity.pdbx_description
1 polymer ?
#
loop_
_entity_poly.entity_id
_entity_poly.type
_entity_poly.pdbx_seq_one_letter_code
_entity_poly.pdbx_strand_id
1 'polypeptide(L)'
;MNGKELIFQVFESGKGDRLPWVPFAGVHAGKLKNYTAREVLEDEEKLFESLLEVNKIYQPDGQPILFDLQVEAEALGCELMWEEDSPPTVKNHPLKDTDEIPTKIPQKDEARIPMAMEVTRKMKEAVGDHTALYGLICGPFTLASHLRGTNLFMDMITNPGYVKDLLGYTNKIAKKMASYYIKNGVDIVAAVDPMVSQISPAHFNQFLKEPYTELFAEIKDQDIFASFFVCGDATANIEPMCQTEPDNISIDENIPLEKAKEITDKYDIVLGGNIPLTTVMLLGNQQDNMKWVIDTLDKVSKENLILSPGCDMPYDVPIENSIAVEQAVHEPEQVREMVKNYQAEEINTDAVELPDYENLDRPLIEVFTLDSATCAACTYMKEAAMDVKEEYIKDIDVVEYKYNSKENIARITKVGVKQLPSIYINGQLEFSSIVPNKEELVEAIKKCQ
;
A
#
# COMPACT_ATOMS: atom_id res chain seq x y z
N MET A 1 17.74 -15.47 19.25
CA MET A 1 16.34 -15.12 18.98
C MET A 1 16.08 -15.40 17.51
N ASN A 2 14.99 -16.08 17.17
CA ASN A 2 14.58 -16.21 15.76
C ASN A 2 13.80 -14.96 15.31
N GLY A 3 13.46 -14.87 14.01
CA GLY A 3 12.83 -13.67 13.46
C GLY A 3 11.44 -13.39 14.03
N LYS A 4 10.65 -14.43 14.29
CA LYS A 4 9.35 -14.32 14.95
C LYS A 4 9.45 -13.71 16.35
N GLU A 5 10.32 -14.27 17.18
CA GLU A 5 10.56 -13.77 18.54
C GLU A 5 11.03 -12.30 18.51
N LEU A 6 11.82 -11.92 17.50
CA LEU A 6 12.28 -10.56 17.31
C LEU A 6 11.14 -9.59 16.99
N ILE A 7 10.22 -9.96 16.08
CA ILE A 7 9.03 -9.16 15.77
C ILE A 7 8.18 -8.96 17.04
N PHE A 8 7.96 -10.03 17.81
CA PHE A 8 7.16 -9.96 19.04
C PHE A 8 7.83 -9.05 20.07
N GLN A 9 9.14 -9.18 20.25
CA GLN A 9 9.90 -8.31 21.16
C GLN A 9 9.77 -6.83 20.78
N VAL A 10 9.81 -6.51 19.48
CA VAL A 10 9.64 -5.13 18.99
C VAL A 10 8.22 -4.63 19.23
N PHE A 11 7.18 -5.43 19.01
CA PHE A 11 5.80 -5.02 19.34
C PHE A 11 5.56 -4.84 20.84
N GLU A 12 6.16 -5.68 21.69
CA GLU A 12 5.92 -5.64 23.14
C GLU A 12 6.74 -4.59 23.88
N SER A 13 7.96 -4.30 23.41
CA SER A 13 8.92 -3.47 24.15
C SER A 13 9.49 -2.30 23.35
N GLY A 14 9.17 -2.24 22.06
CA GLY A 14 9.76 -1.30 21.12
C GLY A 14 11.24 -1.54 20.82
N LYS A 15 11.84 -2.63 21.29
CA LYS A 15 13.27 -2.91 21.13
C LYS A 15 13.49 -4.32 20.62
N GLY A 16 14.45 -4.45 19.72
CA GLY A 16 14.92 -5.74 19.20
C GLY A 16 16.43 -5.83 19.28
N ASP A 17 16.96 -7.06 19.34
CA ASP A 17 18.40 -7.32 19.27
C ASP A 17 19.03 -6.83 17.95
N ARG A 18 18.22 -6.81 16.89
CA ARG A 18 18.50 -6.17 15.60
C ARG A 18 17.21 -5.61 15.01
N LEU A 19 17.33 -4.89 13.89
CA LEU A 19 16.18 -4.41 13.16
C LEU A 19 15.45 -5.60 12.49
N PRO A 20 14.11 -5.70 12.60
CA PRO A 20 13.34 -6.71 11.87
C PRO A 20 13.14 -6.35 10.40
N TRP A 21 13.04 -7.38 9.55
CA TRP A 21 12.82 -7.27 8.10
C TRP A 21 11.52 -7.97 7.66
N VAL A 22 10.66 -7.21 6.96
CA VAL A 22 9.40 -7.70 6.37
C VAL A 22 9.34 -7.28 4.89
N PRO A 23 9.60 -8.17 3.93
CA PRO A 23 9.78 -7.79 2.52
C PRO A 23 8.51 -7.43 1.76
N PHE A 24 7.30 -7.64 2.29
CA PHE A 24 6.02 -7.48 1.56
C PHE A 24 6.10 -7.92 0.08
N ALA A 25 6.59 -9.14 -0.15
CA ALA A 25 6.93 -9.64 -1.47
C ALA A 25 5.73 -9.99 -2.37
N GLY A 26 4.48 -9.77 -1.93
CA GLY A 26 3.20 -10.24 -2.51
C GLY A 26 3.31 -10.99 -3.84
N VAL A 27 2.99 -10.31 -4.96
CA VAL A 27 3.05 -10.94 -6.29
C VAL A 27 4.48 -11.18 -6.78
N HIS A 28 5.44 -10.40 -6.31
CA HIS A 28 6.87 -10.59 -6.62
C HIS A 28 7.38 -11.98 -6.20
N ALA A 29 6.76 -12.63 -5.21
CA ALA A 29 7.05 -14.02 -4.84
C ALA A 29 6.97 -14.99 -6.05
N GLY A 30 6.11 -14.70 -7.03
CA GLY A 30 6.01 -15.47 -8.29
C GLY A 30 7.29 -15.44 -9.11
N LYS A 31 7.97 -14.30 -9.17
CA LYS A 31 9.20 -14.11 -9.95
C LYS A 31 10.31 -15.06 -9.51
N LEU A 32 10.41 -15.37 -8.21
CA LEU A 32 11.41 -16.32 -7.67
C LEU A 32 11.22 -17.74 -8.21
N LYS A 33 10.03 -18.07 -8.71
CA LYS A 33 9.66 -19.38 -9.27
C LYS A 33 9.35 -19.35 -10.77
N ASN A 34 9.45 -18.18 -11.42
CA ASN A 34 8.99 -17.92 -12.79
C ASN A 34 7.48 -18.18 -12.98
N TYR A 35 6.67 -17.85 -11.98
CA TYR A 35 5.21 -17.80 -12.09
C TYR A 35 4.75 -16.35 -12.27
N THR A 36 3.68 -16.14 -13.02
CA THR A 36 3.05 -14.82 -13.15
C THR A 36 2.35 -14.43 -11.84
N ALA A 37 2.07 -13.13 -11.65
CA ALA A 37 1.27 -12.66 -10.51
C ALA A 37 -0.09 -13.34 -10.47
N ARG A 38 -0.74 -13.48 -11.64
CA ARG A 38 -2.02 -14.17 -11.77
C ARG A 38 -1.93 -15.63 -11.31
N GLU A 39 -0.92 -16.36 -11.76
CA GLU A 39 -0.73 -17.75 -11.35
C GLU A 39 -0.56 -17.90 -9.83
N VAL A 40 0.19 -17.00 -9.19
CA VAL A 40 0.36 -16.96 -7.73
C VAL A 40 -0.94 -16.61 -7.01
N LEU A 41 -1.81 -15.82 -7.61
CA LEU A 41 -3.07 -15.37 -7.01
C LEU A 41 -4.26 -16.29 -7.29
N GLU A 42 -4.14 -17.23 -8.24
CA GLU A 42 -5.18 -18.19 -8.64
C GLU A 42 -4.83 -19.66 -8.32
N ASP A 43 -3.59 -19.98 -7.96
CA ASP A 43 -3.13 -21.36 -7.67
C ASP A 43 -2.46 -21.49 -6.29
N GLU A 44 -3.07 -22.31 -5.43
CA GLU A 44 -2.64 -22.56 -4.06
C GLU A 44 -1.22 -23.12 -3.95
N GLU A 45 -0.84 -24.05 -4.83
CA GLU A 45 0.47 -24.71 -4.78
C GLU A 45 1.56 -23.74 -5.23
N LYS A 46 1.29 -22.96 -6.29
CA LYS A 46 2.22 -21.93 -6.76
C LYS A 46 2.44 -20.84 -5.73
N LEU A 47 1.39 -20.35 -5.08
CA LEU A 47 1.51 -19.39 -3.99
C LEU A 47 2.39 -19.95 -2.86
N PHE A 48 2.10 -21.16 -2.40
CA PHE A 48 2.86 -21.78 -1.32
C PHE A 48 4.33 -21.98 -1.67
N GLU A 49 4.65 -22.52 -2.86
CA GLU A 49 6.03 -22.70 -3.30
C GLU A 49 6.79 -21.37 -3.42
N SER A 50 6.14 -20.33 -3.95
CA SER A 50 6.70 -18.98 -4.06
C SER A 50 6.99 -18.36 -2.69
N LEU A 51 6.09 -18.51 -1.72
CA LEU A 51 6.29 -18.02 -0.35
C LEU A 51 7.42 -18.75 0.38
N LEU A 52 7.58 -20.05 0.15
CA LEU A 52 8.73 -20.80 0.68
C LEU A 52 10.06 -20.31 0.09
N GLU A 53 10.09 -19.99 -1.21
CA GLU A 53 11.29 -19.47 -1.85
C GLU A 53 11.62 -18.06 -1.35
N VAL A 54 10.60 -17.21 -1.11
CA VAL A 54 10.76 -15.92 -0.42
C VAL A 54 11.40 -16.12 0.95
N ASN A 55 10.88 -17.05 1.76
CA ASN A 55 11.39 -17.28 3.10
C ASN A 55 12.86 -17.73 3.07
N LYS A 56 13.19 -18.62 2.14
CA LYS A 56 14.55 -19.15 1.94
C LYS A 56 15.54 -18.11 1.44
N ILE A 57 15.16 -17.28 0.46
CA ILE A 57 16.08 -16.33 -0.18
C ILE A 57 16.18 -15.02 0.61
N TYR A 58 15.05 -14.48 1.09
CA TYR A 58 14.99 -13.17 1.75
C TYR A 58 15.03 -13.24 3.28
N GLN A 59 15.05 -14.44 3.85
CA GLN A 59 15.18 -14.70 5.30
C GLN A 59 14.37 -13.73 6.18
N PRO A 60 13.04 -13.60 5.94
CA PRO A 60 12.24 -12.59 6.60
C PRO A 60 11.97 -12.93 8.07
N ASP A 61 11.92 -11.88 8.89
CA ASP A 61 11.48 -11.99 10.28
C ASP A 61 9.95 -12.06 10.37
N GLY A 62 9.28 -11.36 9.46
CA GLY A 62 7.84 -11.42 9.25
C GLY A 62 7.49 -11.52 7.78
N GLN A 63 6.43 -12.26 7.44
CA GLN A 63 6.06 -12.53 6.05
C GLN A 63 4.53 -12.53 5.86
N PRO A 64 3.99 -11.72 4.93
CA PRO A 64 2.58 -11.83 4.55
C PRO A 64 2.30 -13.09 3.74
N ILE A 65 1.11 -13.65 3.91
CA ILE A 65 0.68 -14.83 3.14
C ILE A 65 0.15 -14.43 1.77
N LEU A 66 -0.66 -13.37 1.71
CA LEU A 66 -1.28 -12.89 0.48
C LEU A 66 -1.44 -11.37 0.58
N PHE A 67 -1.00 -10.65 -0.46
CA PHE A 67 -1.19 -9.22 -0.58
C PHE A 67 -2.10 -8.94 -1.78
N ASP A 68 -3.40 -8.98 -1.54
CA ASP A 68 -4.45 -8.76 -2.53
C ASP A 68 -5.70 -8.25 -1.79
N LEU A 69 -6.12 -7.01 -2.09
CA LEU A 69 -7.25 -6.35 -1.40
C LEU A 69 -8.59 -6.68 -2.07
N GLN A 70 -8.56 -7.49 -3.12
CA GLN A 70 -9.71 -7.80 -3.95
C GLN A 70 -10.37 -9.12 -3.54
N VAL A 71 -9.76 -9.93 -2.66
CA VAL A 71 -10.33 -11.19 -2.16
C VAL A 71 -11.71 -10.97 -1.52
N GLU A 72 -11.84 -9.99 -0.62
CA GLU A 72 -13.11 -9.67 0.02
C GLU A 72 -14.12 -9.07 -0.97
N ALA A 73 -13.67 -8.20 -1.87
CA ALA A 73 -14.50 -7.57 -2.88
C ALA A 73 -15.09 -8.62 -3.86
N GLU A 74 -14.26 -9.56 -4.31
CA GLU A 74 -14.66 -10.70 -5.15
C GLU A 74 -15.74 -11.54 -4.47
N ALA A 75 -15.54 -11.89 -3.19
CA ALA A 75 -16.52 -12.66 -2.41
C ALA A 75 -17.87 -11.93 -2.24
N LEU A 76 -17.86 -10.60 -2.37
CA LEU A 76 -19.05 -9.74 -2.31
C LEU A 76 -19.66 -9.43 -3.68
N GLY A 77 -19.11 -9.99 -4.76
CA GLY A 77 -19.67 -9.91 -6.11
C GLY A 77 -19.05 -8.85 -7.00
N CYS A 78 -17.91 -8.25 -6.61
CA CYS A 78 -17.12 -7.46 -7.54
C CYS A 78 -16.45 -8.36 -8.58
N GLU A 79 -16.58 -8.00 -9.86
CA GLU A 79 -15.79 -8.55 -10.95
C GLU A 79 -14.38 -7.97 -10.88
N LEU A 80 -13.38 -8.80 -11.20
CA LEU A 80 -11.97 -8.41 -11.21
C LEU A 80 -11.44 -8.28 -12.63
N MET A 81 -10.56 -7.30 -12.83
CA MET A 81 -9.72 -7.17 -14.01
C MET A 81 -8.32 -7.68 -13.65
N TRP A 82 -7.88 -8.71 -14.37
CA TRP A 82 -6.64 -9.42 -14.11
C TRP A 82 -5.54 -8.97 -15.07
N GLU A 83 -4.34 -8.85 -14.52
CA GLU A 83 -3.09 -8.63 -15.24
C GLU A 83 -2.13 -9.78 -14.92
N GLU A 84 -1.15 -10.03 -15.80
CA GLU A 84 -0.20 -11.13 -15.58
C GLU A 84 0.85 -10.78 -14.54
N ASP A 85 1.25 -9.52 -14.41
CA ASP A 85 2.40 -9.11 -13.58
C ASP A 85 2.01 -8.16 -12.42
N SER A 86 0.73 -8.12 -12.05
CA SER A 86 0.26 -7.33 -10.89
C SER A 86 -0.97 -7.94 -10.21
N PRO A 87 -1.33 -7.48 -8.99
CA PRO A 87 -2.62 -7.80 -8.40
C PRO A 87 -3.79 -7.33 -9.29
N PRO A 88 -4.96 -7.99 -9.21
CA PRO A 88 -6.13 -7.59 -9.96
C PRO A 88 -6.70 -6.27 -9.45
N THR A 89 -7.50 -5.60 -10.27
CA THR A 89 -8.29 -4.42 -9.88
C THR A 89 -9.79 -4.71 -9.92
N VAL A 90 -10.58 -3.94 -9.18
CA VAL A 90 -12.04 -4.07 -9.20
C VAL A 90 -12.59 -3.41 -10.46
N LYS A 91 -13.41 -4.15 -11.22
CA LYS A 91 -14.01 -3.71 -12.49
C LYS A 91 -15.40 -3.11 -12.32
N ASN A 92 -16.16 -3.53 -11.32
CA ASN A 92 -17.52 -3.03 -11.07
C ASN A 92 -17.82 -2.86 -9.58
N HIS A 93 -18.85 -2.07 -9.28
CA HIS A 93 -19.22 -1.67 -7.93
C HIS A 93 -20.69 -2.07 -7.67
N PRO A 94 -20.96 -3.16 -6.92
CA PRO A 94 -22.31 -3.71 -6.76
C PRO A 94 -23.29 -2.75 -6.05
N LEU A 95 -22.79 -1.76 -5.30
CA LEU A 95 -23.60 -0.77 -4.59
C LEU A 95 -23.58 0.61 -5.27
N LYS A 96 -23.13 0.71 -6.53
CA LYS A 96 -23.02 1.98 -7.26
C LYS A 96 -24.34 2.76 -7.32
N ASP A 97 -25.43 2.06 -7.63
CA ASP A 97 -26.74 2.64 -7.94
C ASP A 97 -27.81 2.33 -6.88
N THR A 98 -27.41 1.86 -5.69
CA THR A 98 -28.33 1.52 -4.59
C THR A 98 -27.75 1.89 -3.23
N ASP A 99 -28.59 2.42 -2.35
CA ASP A 99 -28.23 2.72 -0.96
C ASP A 99 -28.60 1.56 0.00
N GLU A 100 -29.07 0.43 -0.54
CA GLU A 100 -29.34 -0.76 0.25
C GLU A 100 -28.03 -1.42 0.70
N ILE A 101 -27.85 -1.55 2.01
CA ILE A 101 -26.68 -2.21 2.59
C ILE A 101 -26.94 -3.72 2.66
N PRO A 102 -26.09 -4.55 2.04
CA PRO A 102 -26.27 -5.99 2.08
C PRO A 102 -26.12 -6.56 3.49
N THR A 103 -26.64 -7.77 3.69
CA THR A 103 -26.44 -8.56 4.92
C THR A 103 -25.46 -9.72 4.74
N LYS A 104 -25.00 -9.97 3.50
CA LYS A 104 -24.08 -11.08 3.19
C LYS A 104 -22.75 -10.85 3.89
N ILE A 105 -22.22 -11.86 4.57
CA ILE A 105 -20.84 -11.88 5.08
C ILE A 105 -20.12 -13.04 4.38
N PRO A 106 -18.93 -12.83 3.78
CA PRO A 106 -18.20 -13.88 3.09
C PRO A 106 -17.98 -15.13 3.95
N GLN A 107 -18.35 -16.28 3.41
CA GLN A 107 -18.04 -17.57 4.02
C GLN A 107 -16.62 -18.00 3.64
N LYS A 108 -16.02 -18.84 4.49
CA LYS A 108 -14.62 -19.29 4.30
C LYS A 108 -14.41 -20.13 3.02
N ASP A 109 -15.49 -20.60 2.40
CA ASP A 109 -15.52 -21.44 1.19
C ASP A 109 -15.84 -20.64 -0.10
N GLU A 110 -15.92 -19.32 -0.02
CA GLU A 110 -16.22 -18.44 -1.16
C GLU A 110 -14.96 -17.79 -1.77
N ALA A 111 -15.01 -17.54 -3.09
CA ALA A 111 -13.94 -16.88 -3.85
C ALA A 111 -12.56 -17.51 -3.60
N ARG A 112 -11.53 -16.68 -3.43
CA ARG A 112 -10.15 -17.11 -3.14
C ARG A 112 -9.84 -17.27 -1.64
N ILE A 113 -10.84 -17.12 -0.76
CA ILE A 113 -10.66 -17.28 0.70
C ILE A 113 -10.13 -18.68 1.07
N PRO A 114 -10.64 -19.80 0.50
CA PRO A 114 -10.13 -21.14 0.82
C PRO A 114 -8.64 -21.29 0.57
N MET A 115 -8.17 -20.78 -0.57
CA MET A 115 -6.77 -20.82 -0.98
C MET A 115 -5.92 -20.06 0.03
N ALA A 116 -6.28 -18.80 0.35
CA ALA A 116 -5.55 -17.98 1.30
C ALA A 116 -5.42 -18.68 2.68
N MET A 117 -6.49 -19.33 3.15
CA MET A 117 -6.50 -20.03 4.43
C MET A 117 -5.66 -21.32 4.40
N GLU A 118 -5.74 -22.11 3.33
CA GLU A 118 -4.96 -23.34 3.20
C GLU A 118 -3.46 -23.05 3.06
N VAL A 119 -3.09 -22.02 2.29
CA VAL A 119 -1.69 -21.56 2.23
C VAL A 119 -1.23 -21.03 3.59
N THR A 120 -2.07 -20.28 4.31
CA THR A 120 -1.75 -19.82 5.67
C THR A 120 -1.41 -21.00 6.58
N ARG A 121 -2.24 -22.06 6.57
CA ARG A 121 -2.00 -23.28 7.35
C ARG A 121 -0.68 -23.96 6.97
N LYS A 122 -0.43 -24.14 5.67
CA LYS A 122 0.82 -24.75 5.16
C LYS A 122 2.06 -23.92 5.54
N MET A 123 1.98 -22.60 5.44
CA MET A 123 3.07 -21.70 5.85
C MET A 123 3.29 -21.71 7.37
N LYS A 124 2.22 -21.78 8.17
CA LYS A 124 2.32 -21.94 9.62
C LYS A 124 3.10 -23.21 9.99
N GLU A 125 2.80 -24.32 9.33
CA GLU A 125 3.50 -25.60 9.51
C GLU A 125 4.95 -25.57 9.03
N ALA A 126 5.24 -24.86 7.94
CA ALA A 126 6.56 -24.86 7.32
C ALA A 126 7.57 -23.91 8.00
N VAL A 127 7.14 -22.69 8.37
CA VAL A 127 8.05 -21.63 8.83
C VAL A 127 7.58 -20.86 10.07
N GLY A 128 6.34 -21.06 10.52
CA GLY A 128 5.73 -20.23 11.57
C GLY A 128 6.29 -20.39 12.98
N ASP A 129 7.25 -21.30 13.17
CA ASP A 129 8.09 -21.42 14.38
C ASP A 129 9.20 -20.36 14.42
N HIS A 130 9.64 -19.83 13.28
CA HIS A 130 10.78 -18.90 13.18
C HIS A 130 10.51 -17.61 12.40
N THR A 131 9.44 -17.53 11.62
CA THR A 131 8.98 -16.32 10.93
C THR A 131 7.57 -15.96 11.41
N ALA A 132 7.33 -14.69 11.74
CA ALA A 132 6.01 -14.20 12.11
C ALA A 132 5.12 -14.09 10.86
N LEU A 133 3.92 -14.68 10.89
CA LEU A 133 3.04 -14.68 9.72
C LEU A 133 2.02 -13.55 9.78
N TYR A 134 1.88 -12.81 8.69
CA TYR A 134 0.95 -11.70 8.54
C TYR A 134 -0.26 -12.14 7.69
N GLY A 135 -1.45 -12.05 8.27
CA GLY A 135 -2.71 -12.12 7.53
C GLY A 135 -3.13 -10.71 7.12
N LEU A 136 -3.20 -10.44 5.82
CA LEU A 136 -3.63 -9.14 5.32
C LEU A 136 -5.13 -9.20 4.97
N ILE A 137 -5.87 -8.20 5.43
CA ILE A 137 -7.30 -8.02 5.11
C ILE A 137 -7.50 -6.67 4.44
N CYS A 138 -8.47 -6.59 3.52
CA CYS A 138 -8.90 -5.30 2.99
C CYS A 138 -9.53 -4.46 4.10
N GLY A 139 -9.02 -3.25 4.27
CA GLY A 139 -9.53 -2.30 5.25
C GLY A 139 -10.99 -1.89 4.96
N PRO A 140 -11.78 -1.56 6.00
CA PRO A 140 -13.21 -1.23 5.85
C PRO A 140 -13.51 -0.09 4.87
N PHE A 141 -12.65 0.92 4.76
CA PHE A 141 -12.90 2.09 3.91
C PHE A 141 -12.58 1.79 2.44
N THR A 142 -11.47 1.10 2.17
CA THR A 142 -11.16 0.60 0.82
C THR A 142 -12.21 -0.40 0.36
N LEU A 143 -12.68 -1.31 1.22
CA LEU A 143 -13.75 -2.25 0.87
C LEU A 143 -15.05 -1.51 0.57
N ALA A 144 -15.40 -0.46 1.34
CA ALA A 144 -16.57 0.37 1.05
C ALA A 144 -16.44 1.06 -0.32
N SER A 145 -15.24 1.55 -0.64
CA SER A 145 -14.93 2.15 -1.95
C SER A 145 -15.06 1.12 -3.07
N HIS A 146 -14.58 -0.11 -2.90
CA HIS A 146 -14.77 -1.18 -3.87
C HIS A 146 -16.24 -1.54 -4.10
N LEU A 147 -17.10 -1.44 -3.09
CA LEU A 147 -18.52 -1.75 -3.24
C LEU A 147 -19.33 -0.59 -3.85
N ARG A 148 -19.06 0.65 -3.42
CA ARG A 148 -19.83 1.85 -3.80
C ARG A 148 -19.24 2.61 -4.99
N GLY A 149 -17.96 2.43 -5.27
CA GLY A 149 -17.20 3.22 -6.24
C GLY A 149 -16.96 4.65 -5.75
N THR A 150 -16.65 5.53 -6.69
CA THR A 150 -16.31 6.95 -6.45
C THR A 150 -17.42 7.75 -5.75
N ASN A 151 -18.68 7.28 -5.82
CA ASN A 151 -19.81 7.89 -5.10
C ASN A 151 -19.60 7.96 -3.59
N LEU A 152 -18.78 7.07 -3.00
CA LEU A 152 -18.51 7.04 -1.56
C LEU A 152 -18.04 8.40 -1.02
N PHE A 153 -17.15 9.08 -1.73
CA PHE A 153 -16.60 10.37 -1.31
C PHE A 153 -17.66 11.48 -1.30
N MET A 154 -18.56 11.47 -2.29
CA MET A 154 -19.70 12.39 -2.32
C MET A 154 -20.71 12.07 -1.21
N ASP A 155 -20.93 10.78 -0.94
CA ASP A 155 -21.82 10.32 0.13
C ASP A 155 -21.30 10.71 1.52
N MET A 156 -19.97 10.84 1.73
CA MET A 156 -19.41 11.33 2.99
C MET A 156 -19.91 12.74 3.35
N ILE A 157 -20.24 13.55 2.34
CA ILE A 157 -20.75 14.91 2.51
C ILE A 157 -22.28 14.90 2.48
N THR A 158 -22.87 14.22 1.49
CA THR A 158 -24.29 14.33 1.17
C THR A 158 -25.16 13.34 1.94
N ASN A 159 -24.62 12.18 2.31
CA ASN A 159 -25.32 11.11 3.01
C ASN A 159 -24.43 10.41 4.08
N PRO A 160 -23.98 11.16 5.11
CA PRO A 160 -23.05 10.62 6.12
C PRO A 160 -23.63 9.47 6.95
N GLY A 161 -24.96 9.36 7.06
CA GLY A 161 -25.63 8.24 7.72
C GLY A 161 -25.40 6.93 6.97
N TYR A 162 -25.65 6.93 5.66
CA TYR A 162 -25.38 5.78 4.80
C TYR A 162 -23.92 5.35 4.83
N VAL A 163 -22.97 6.29 4.77
CA VAL A 163 -21.54 5.96 4.84
C VAL A 163 -21.18 5.28 6.16
N LYS A 164 -21.72 5.75 7.29
CA LYS A 164 -21.50 5.11 8.60
C LYS A 164 -22.06 3.69 8.62
N ASP A 165 -23.26 3.49 8.10
CA ASP A 165 -23.87 2.15 8.05
C ASP A 165 -23.07 1.21 7.12
N LEU A 166 -22.60 1.71 5.97
CA LEU A 166 -21.78 0.95 5.02
C LEU A 166 -20.42 0.59 5.64
N LEU A 167 -19.77 1.50 6.35
CA LEU A 167 -18.53 1.22 7.08
C LEU A 167 -18.75 0.23 8.23
N GLY A 168 -19.88 0.31 8.92
CA GLY A 168 -20.27 -0.69 9.92
C GLY A 168 -20.45 -2.08 9.30
N TYR A 169 -20.93 -2.15 8.06
CA TYR A 169 -21.03 -3.40 7.31
C TYR A 169 -19.66 -3.94 6.87
N THR A 170 -18.80 -3.11 6.27
CA THR A 170 -17.47 -3.54 5.85
C THR A 170 -16.55 -3.86 7.03
N ASN A 171 -16.72 -3.20 8.18
CA ASN A 171 -15.99 -3.55 9.40
C ASN A 171 -16.36 -4.94 9.94
N LYS A 172 -17.64 -5.35 9.85
CA LYS A 172 -18.04 -6.73 10.19
C LYS A 172 -17.37 -7.77 9.28
N ILE A 173 -17.15 -7.42 8.02
CA ILE A 173 -16.45 -8.28 7.06
C ILE A 173 -14.96 -8.37 7.40
N ALA A 174 -14.31 -7.23 7.65
CA ALA A 174 -12.91 -7.17 8.08
C ALA A 174 -12.66 -8.03 9.33
N LYS A 175 -13.51 -7.88 10.37
CA LYS A 175 -13.48 -8.73 11.58
C LYS A 175 -13.66 -10.21 11.27
N LYS A 176 -14.57 -10.54 10.34
CA LYS A 176 -14.78 -11.93 9.93
C LYS A 176 -13.54 -12.51 9.24
N MET A 177 -12.93 -11.78 8.32
CA MET A 177 -11.71 -12.17 7.62
C MET A 177 -10.53 -12.32 8.57
N ALA A 178 -10.35 -11.37 9.49
CA ALA A 178 -9.37 -11.48 10.57
C ALA A 178 -9.56 -12.81 11.34
N SER A 179 -10.80 -13.14 11.72
CA SER A 179 -11.08 -14.40 12.42
C SER A 179 -10.71 -15.66 11.63
N TYR A 180 -10.69 -15.61 10.30
CA TYR A 180 -10.26 -16.74 9.47
C TYR A 180 -8.73 -16.88 9.49
N TYR A 181 -8.00 -15.79 9.31
CA TYR A 181 -6.54 -15.80 9.41
C TYR A 181 -6.07 -16.24 10.80
N ILE A 182 -6.67 -15.69 11.87
CA ILE A 182 -6.33 -16.03 13.26
C ILE A 182 -6.50 -17.53 13.52
N LYS A 183 -7.60 -18.13 13.05
CA LYS A 183 -7.85 -19.57 13.20
C LYS A 183 -6.85 -20.45 12.45
N ASN A 184 -6.21 -19.93 11.40
CA ASN A 184 -5.17 -20.63 10.64
C ASN A 184 -3.76 -20.31 11.16
N GLY A 185 -3.64 -19.54 12.24
CA GLY A 185 -2.41 -19.39 13.00
C GLY A 185 -1.50 -18.27 12.53
N VAL A 186 -2.02 -17.20 11.92
CA VAL A 186 -1.24 -15.97 11.76
C VAL A 186 -0.89 -15.38 13.12
N ASP A 187 0.18 -14.59 13.15
CA ASP A 187 0.67 -13.95 14.37
C ASP A 187 0.34 -12.43 14.38
N ILE A 188 0.17 -11.83 13.19
CA ILE A 188 -0.25 -10.44 12.97
C ILE A 188 -1.43 -10.44 12.00
N VAL A 189 -2.43 -9.59 12.25
CA VAL A 189 -3.44 -9.22 11.24
C VAL A 189 -3.22 -7.75 10.85
N ALA A 190 -3.00 -7.48 9.57
CA ALA A 190 -2.89 -6.12 9.06
C ALA A 190 -4.12 -5.72 8.26
N ALA A 191 -4.75 -4.61 8.65
CA ALA A 191 -5.78 -3.95 7.85
C ALA A 191 -5.11 -3.01 6.85
N VAL A 192 -5.20 -3.35 5.56
CA VAL A 192 -4.59 -2.58 4.48
C VAL A 192 -5.65 -1.71 3.82
N ASP A 193 -5.53 -0.39 3.94
CA ASP A 193 -6.57 0.56 3.52
C ASP A 193 -5.99 1.80 2.82
N PRO A 194 -5.56 1.69 1.55
CA PRO A 194 -4.97 2.82 0.81
C PRO A 194 -5.92 4.03 0.70
N MET A 195 -7.23 3.84 0.76
CA MET A 195 -8.20 4.94 0.65
C MET A 195 -8.15 5.89 1.85
N VAL A 196 -7.55 5.49 2.98
CA VAL A 196 -7.29 6.39 4.12
C VAL A 196 -6.39 7.57 3.74
N SER A 197 -5.49 7.43 2.76
CA SER A 197 -4.67 8.55 2.26
C SER A 197 -5.49 9.60 1.50
N GLN A 198 -6.74 9.29 1.15
CA GLN A 198 -7.60 10.13 0.30
C GLN A 198 -8.59 10.99 1.09
N ILE A 199 -8.50 11.01 2.42
CA ILE A 199 -9.43 11.75 3.28
C ILE A 199 -8.72 12.64 4.29
N SER A 200 -9.41 13.68 4.75
CA SER A 200 -8.89 14.57 5.79
C SER A 200 -8.90 13.91 7.17
N PRO A 201 -8.09 14.40 8.14
CA PRO A 201 -8.17 13.96 9.53
C PRO A 201 -9.55 14.16 10.17
N ALA A 202 -10.31 15.17 9.73
CA ALA A 202 -11.67 15.39 10.21
C ALA A 202 -12.61 14.27 9.73
N HIS A 203 -12.53 13.90 8.46
CA HIS A 203 -13.27 12.76 7.91
C HIS A 203 -12.82 11.43 8.54
N PHE A 204 -11.52 11.23 8.75
CA PHE A 204 -11.01 10.06 9.45
C PHE A 204 -11.63 9.93 10.85
N ASN A 205 -11.59 11.01 11.63
CA ASN A 205 -12.18 11.02 12.98
C ASN A 205 -13.69 10.79 12.97
N GLN A 206 -14.40 11.31 11.96
CA GLN A 206 -15.84 11.19 11.85
C GLN A 206 -16.32 9.78 11.46
N PHE A 207 -15.56 9.09 10.59
CA PHE A 207 -16.02 7.87 9.93
C PHE A 207 -15.19 6.63 10.26
N LEU A 208 -13.88 6.78 10.46
CA LEU A 208 -12.94 5.65 10.52
C LEU A 208 -12.46 5.35 11.93
N LYS A 209 -12.32 6.36 12.79
CA LYS A 209 -11.77 6.18 14.14
C LYS A 209 -12.47 5.07 14.93
N GLU A 210 -13.80 5.14 15.05
CA GLU A 210 -14.58 4.15 15.81
C GLU A 210 -14.49 2.73 15.18
N PRO A 211 -14.77 2.51 13.88
CA PRO A 211 -14.63 1.20 13.26
C PRO A 211 -13.24 0.57 13.42
N TYR A 212 -12.17 1.36 13.28
CA TYR A 212 -10.80 0.87 13.39
C TYR A 212 -10.39 0.57 14.83
N THR A 213 -10.75 1.43 15.80
CA THR A 213 -10.56 1.11 17.23
C THR A 213 -11.23 -0.20 17.59
N GLU A 214 -12.47 -0.43 17.12
CA GLU A 214 -13.18 -1.69 17.36
C GLU A 214 -12.53 -2.90 16.66
N LEU A 215 -12.01 -2.72 15.44
CA LEU A 215 -11.35 -3.79 14.69
C LEU A 215 -10.06 -4.23 15.38
N PHE A 216 -9.20 -3.27 15.74
CA PHE A 216 -7.92 -3.57 16.37
C PHE A 216 -8.08 -4.11 17.79
N ALA A 217 -9.05 -3.60 18.56
CA ALA A 217 -9.39 -4.19 19.86
C ALA A 217 -9.82 -5.66 19.72
N GLU A 218 -10.66 -6.00 18.75
CA GLU A 218 -11.14 -7.38 18.55
C GLU A 218 -10.05 -8.35 18.06
N ILE A 219 -9.07 -7.86 17.30
CA ILE A 219 -7.87 -8.63 16.93
C ILE A 219 -7.01 -8.87 18.17
N LYS A 220 -6.73 -7.82 18.96
CA LYS A 220 -5.88 -7.88 20.15
C LYS A 220 -6.49 -8.70 21.28
N ASP A 221 -7.81 -8.70 21.43
CA ASP A 221 -8.56 -9.55 22.38
C ASP A 221 -8.37 -11.06 22.11
N GLN A 222 -7.82 -11.44 20.95
CA GLN A 222 -7.48 -12.82 20.59
C GLN A 222 -5.98 -13.13 20.75
N ASP A 223 -5.23 -12.27 21.45
CA ASP A 223 -3.77 -12.36 21.63
C ASP A 223 -2.99 -12.31 20.29
N ILE A 224 -3.48 -11.50 19.35
CA ILE A 224 -2.88 -11.30 18.01
C ILE A 224 -2.52 -9.82 17.85
N PHE A 225 -1.37 -9.52 17.26
CA PHE A 225 -0.98 -8.14 16.99
C PHE A 225 -1.79 -7.54 15.83
N ALA A 226 -2.17 -6.28 15.97
CA ALA A 226 -2.93 -5.53 14.97
C ALA A 226 -2.02 -4.52 14.26
N SER A 227 -2.01 -4.55 12.93
CA SER A 227 -1.28 -3.61 12.09
C SER A 227 -2.22 -2.78 11.22
N PHE A 228 -1.94 -1.48 11.11
CA PHE A 228 -2.63 -0.57 10.22
C PHE A 228 -1.70 -0.19 9.07
N PHE A 229 -2.01 -0.66 7.86
CA PHE A 229 -1.22 -0.39 6.66
C PHE A 229 -1.97 0.58 5.75
N VAL A 230 -1.39 1.74 5.47
CA VAL A 230 -1.93 2.67 4.46
C VAL A 230 -0.89 2.97 3.39
N CYS A 231 -1.19 2.60 2.14
CA CYS A 231 -0.39 3.02 0.97
C CYS A 231 -0.83 4.43 0.49
N GLY A 232 0.07 5.14 -0.19
CA GLY A 232 -0.08 6.56 -0.54
C GLY A 232 0.24 7.55 0.59
N ASP A 233 0.15 8.85 0.31
CA ASP A 233 0.49 9.90 1.28
C ASP A 233 -0.59 10.09 2.36
N ALA A 234 -0.46 9.32 3.44
CA ALA A 234 -1.26 9.43 4.64
C ALA A 234 -0.65 10.33 5.74
N THR A 235 0.32 11.20 5.42
CA THR A 235 1.05 12.01 6.42
C THR A 235 0.13 12.71 7.42
N ALA A 236 -0.98 13.30 6.94
CA ALA A 236 -1.94 13.99 7.80
C ALA A 236 -2.73 13.05 8.72
N ASN A 237 -2.88 11.78 8.34
CA ASN A 237 -3.69 10.79 9.04
C ASN A 237 -2.88 9.88 9.96
N ILE A 238 -1.54 9.96 10.00
CA ILE A 238 -0.71 9.13 10.89
C ILE A 238 -1.13 9.30 12.35
N GLU A 239 -1.29 10.54 12.82
CA GLU A 239 -1.71 10.77 14.22
C GLU A 239 -3.15 10.26 14.49
N PRO A 240 -4.16 10.54 13.65
CA PRO A 240 -5.46 9.87 13.75
C PRO A 240 -5.39 8.34 13.74
N MET A 241 -4.54 7.74 12.92
CA MET A 241 -4.31 6.29 12.89
C MET A 241 -3.73 5.80 14.21
N CYS A 242 -2.76 6.52 14.80
CA CYS A 242 -2.21 6.16 16.12
C CYS A 242 -3.31 6.11 17.19
N GLN A 243 -4.28 7.01 17.13
CA GLN A 243 -5.41 7.08 18.07
C GLN A 243 -6.43 5.95 17.91
N THR A 244 -6.24 5.05 16.94
CA THR A 244 -7.01 3.80 16.81
C THR A 244 -6.35 2.63 17.54
N GLU A 245 -5.19 2.86 18.17
CA GLU A 245 -4.45 1.92 19.02
C GLU A 245 -3.98 0.59 18.37
N PRO A 246 -3.52 0.60 17.08
CA PRO A 246 -2.84 -0.56 16.53
C PRO A 246 -1.46 -0.75 17.20
N ASP A 247 -0.91 -1.96 17.13
CA ASP A 247 0.46 -2.24 17.59
C ASP A 247 1.50 -1.75 16.57
N ASN A 248 1.09 -1.67 15.29
CA ASN A 248 1.92 -1.25 14.18
C ASN A 248 1.20 -0.30 13.23
N ILE A 249 1.93 0.67 12.68
CA ILE A 249 1.52 1.42 11.48
C ILE A 249 2.57 1.21 10.39
N SER A 250 2.15 0.69 9.22
CA SER A 250 3.00 0.57 8.03
C SER A 250 2.67 1.68 7.02
N ILE A 251 3.70 2.36 6.51
CA ILE A 251 3.57 3.57 5.69
C ILE A 251 4.23 3.44 4.31
N ASP A 252 3.69 4.20 3.36
CA ASP A 252 4.16 4.32 1.98
C ASP A 252 5.47 5.10 1.82
N GLU A 253 6.16 4.91 0.69
CA GLU A 253 7.38 5.63 0.30
C GLU A 253 7.20 7.15 0.16
N ASN A 254 5.97 7.63 -0.03
CA ASN A 254 5.66 9.07 -0.12
C ASN A 254 5.76 9.80 1.24
N ILE A 255 5.85 9.09 2.35
CA ILE A 255 5.88 9.68 3.70
C ILE A 255 7.33 9.76 4.21
N PRO A 256 7.83 10.92 4.63
CA PRO A 256 9.16 10.99 5.25
C PRO A 256 9.21 10.17 6.55
N LEU A 257 10.05 9.14 6.57
CA LEU A 257 10.13 8.18 7.69
C LEU A 257 10.40 8.87 9.03
N GLU A 258 11.26 9.90 9.05
CA GLU A 258 11.59 10.66 10.26
C GLU A 258 10.35 11.34 10.86
N LYS A 259 9.49 11.93 10.01
CA LYS A 259 8.26 12.61 10.46
C LYS A 259 7.24 11.63 10.97
N ALA A 260 7.09 10.49 10.29
CA ALA A 260 6.21 9.43 10.76
C ALA A 260 6.68 8.89 12.11
N LYS A 261 7.98 8.66 12.25
CA LYS A 261 8.60 8.17 13.49
C LYS A 261 8.39 9.11 14.67
N GLU A 262 8.55 10.43 14.45
CA GLU A 262 8.24 11.44 15.46
C GLU A 262 6.79 11.41 15.94
N ILE A 263 5.84 11.02 15.08
CA ILE A 263 4.43 10.90 15.44
C ILE A 263 4.18 9.58 16.16
N THR A 264 4.59 8.44 15.60
CA THR A 264 4.31 7.12 16.18
C THR A 264 4.98 6.92 17.54
N ASP A 265 6.17 7.49 17.76
CA ASP A 265 6.87 7.42 19.04
C ASP A 265 6.13 8.12 20.19
N LYS A 266 5.30 9.12 19.89
CA LYS A 266 4.46 9.79 20.92
C LYS A 266 3.36 8.87 21.45
N TYR A 267 2.99 7.86 20.66
CA TYR A 267 1.92 6.92 20.95
C TYR A 267 2.45 5.50 21.24
N ASP A 268 3.78 5.32 21.26
CA ASP A 268 4.44 4.03 21.45
C ASP A 268 4.01 2.96 20.43
N ILE A 269 3.87 3.38 19.16
CA ILE A 269 3.48 2.51 18.05
C ILE A 269 4.69 2.16 17.21
N VAL A 270 4.83 0.87 16.87
CA VAL A 270 5.89 0.40 15.97
C VAL A 270 5.62 0.91 14.56
N LEU A 271 6.60 1.56 13.95
CA LEU A 271 6.54 2.00 12.57
C LEU A 271 7.07 0.92 11.62
N GLY A 272 6.34 0.65 10.55
CA GLY A 272 6.76 -0.19 9.42
C GLY A 272 7.01 0.65 8.17
N GLY A 273 8.13 0.41 7.49
CA GLY A 273 8.40 0.97 6.17
C GLY A 273 9.79 1.62 6.07
N ASN A 274 10.08 2.39 5.04
CA ASN A 274 9.29 2.53 3.82
C ASN A 274 10.21 2.58 2.59
N ILE A 275 11.01 1.52 2.39
CA ILE A 275 11.98 1.46 1.29
C ILE A 275 11.26 1.82 -0.03
N PRO A 276 11.80 2.77 -0.82
CA PRO A 276 11.20 3.15 -2.08
C PRO A 276 11.17 1.99 -3.07
N LEU A 277 9.96 1.63 -3.51
CA LEU A 277 9.68 0.50 -4.39
C LEU A 277 10.25 0.73 -5.78
N THR A 278 10.02 1.91 -6.37
CA THR A 278 10.44 2.14 -7.75
C THR A 278 11.91 2.52 -7.84
N THR A 279 12.34 3.57 -7.15
CA THR A 279 13.66 4.16 -7.37
C THR A 279 14.79 3.38 -6.73
N VAL A 280 14.53 2.72 -5.60
CA VAL A 280 15.55 1.96 -4.87
C VAL A 280 15.42 0.48 -5.23
N MET A 281 14.25 -0.13 -5.05
CA MET A 281 14.12 -1.57 -5.25
C MET A 281 14.04 -1.99 -6.72
N LEU A 282 13.15 -1.41 -7.53
CA LEU A 282 12.92 -1.85 -8.92
C LEU A 282 14.00 -1.37 -9.89
N LEU A 283 14.32 -0.08 -9.86
CA LEU A 283 15.22 0.55 -10.84
C LEU A 283 16.64 0.78 -10.33
N GLY A 284 16.86 0.61 -9.02
CA GLY A 284 18.17 0.67 -8.40
C GLY A 284 18.94 -0.65 -8.54
N ASN A 285 20.14 -0.68 -7.97
CA ASN A 285 20.98 -1.85 -7.85
C ASN A 285 21.16 -2.26 -6.38
N GLN A 286 21.94 -3.32 -6.14
CA GLN A 286 22.20 -3.82 -4.79
C GLN A 286 22.82 -2.76 -3.86
N GLN A 287 23.73 -1.93 -4.37
CA GLN A 287 24.37 -0.88 -3.57
C GLN A 287 23.40 0.27 -3.26
N ASP A 288 22.47 0.60 -4.15
CA ASP A 288 21.41 1.58 -3.87
C ASP A 288 20.54 1.11 -2.70
N ASN A 289 20.12 -0.15 -2.72
CA ASN A 289 19.31 -0.77 -1.67
C ASN A 289 20.07 -0.80 -0.34
N MET A 290 21.30 -1.32 -0.33
CA MET A 290 22.16 -1.34 0.85
C MET A 290 22.37 0.07 1.42
N LYS A 291 22.70 1.04 0.56
CA LYS A 291 22.98 2.42 0.96
C LYS A 291 21.76 3.07 1.57
N TRP A 292 20.58 2.88 0.97
CA TRP A 292 19.32 3.42 1.50
C TRP A 292 19.04 2.89 2.90
N VAL A 293 19.21 1.58 3.13
CA VAL A 293 19.01 0.99 4.46
C VAL A 293 19.97 1.59 5.48
N ILE A 294 21.28 1.61 5.19
CA ILE A 294 22.28 2.15 6.12
C ILE A 294 22.04 3.63 6.43
N ASP A 295 21.76 4.45 5.41
CA ASP A 295 21.47 5.87 5.60
C ASP A 295 20.21 6.09 6.44
N THR A 296 19.21 5.24 6.27
CA THR A 296 17.97 5.29 7.06
C THR A 296 18.25 4.94 8.52
N LEU A 297 19.04 3.90 8.77
CA LEU A 297 19.44 3.50 10.13
C LEU A 297 20.27 4.54 10.89
N ASP A 298 20.89 5.47 10.16
CA ASP A 298 21.63 6.59 10.76
C ASP A 298 20.73 7.81 11.07
N LYS A 299 19.58 7.91 10.40
CA LYS A 299 18.66 9.06 10.52
C LYS A 299 17.56 8.85 11.56
N VAL A 300 17.07 7.62 11.73
CA VAL A 300 15.97 7.31 12.65
C VAL A 300 16.39 6.37 13.77
N SER A 301 15.69 6.46 14.90
CA SER A 301 15.83 5.47 15.97
C SER A 301 15.39 4.09 15.48
N LYS A 302 16.13 3.06 15.90
CA LYS A 302 15.82 1.65 15.64
C LYS A 302 14.77 1.09 16.61
N GLU A 303 14.47 1.82 17.68
CA GLU A 303 13.36 1.48 18.59
C GLU A 303 12.03 1.71 17.87
N ASN A 304 11.01 0.90 18.11
CA ASN A 304 9.70 0.99 17.46
C ASN A 304 9.79 1.05 15.92
N LEU A 305 10.64 0.21 15.32
CA LEU A 305 10.85 0.18 13.88
C LEU A 305 10.94 -1.25 13.33
N ILE A 306 10.21 -1.51 12.25
CA ILE A 306 10.31 -2.68 11.38
C ILE A 306 10.64 -2.18 9.99
N LEU A 307 11.75 -2.66 9.41
CA LEU A 307 12.09 -2.31 8.05
C LEU A 307 11.21 -3.09 7.09
N SER A 308 10.61 -2.38 6.15
CA SER A 308 9.84 -2.96 5.07
C SER A 308 9.79 -1.99 3.88
N PRO A 309 9.42 -2.48 2.68
CA PRO A 309 9.06 -1.60 1.57
C PRO A 309 7.82 -0.77 1.87
N GLY A 310 7.61 0.32 1.10
CA GLY A 310 6.47 1.21 1.31
C GLY A 310 5.09 0.59 1.04
N CYS A 311 5.00 -0.44 0.18
CA CYS A 311 3.76 -1.15 -0.15
C CYS A 311 4.13 -2.55 -0.69
N ASP A 312 3.23 -3.22 -1.41
CA ASP A 312 3.53 -4.48 -2.12
C ASP A 312 4.66 -4.28 -3.15
N MET A 313 5.61 -5.21 -3.17
CA MET A 313 6.73 -5.14 -4.11
C MET A 313 6.26 -5.29 -5.57
N PRO A 314 6.69 -4.41 -6.49
CA PRO A 314 6.48 -4.62 -7.91
C PRO A 314 7.00 -6.00 -8.33
N TYR A 315 6.23 -6.70 -9.15
CA TYR A 315 6.58 -8.06 -9.61
C TYR A 315 8.03 -8.15 -10.10
N ASP A 316 8.46 -7.13 -10.84
CA ASP A 316 9.73 -7.11 -11.53
C ASP A 316 10.96 -6.68 -10.72
N VAL A 317 10.84 -6.41 -9.41
CA VAL A 317 12.01 -6.08 -8.59
C VAL A 317 13.12 -7.14 -8.80
N PRO A 318 14.37 -6.74 -9.09
CA PRO A 318 15.48 -7.69 -9.16
C PRO A 318 15.66 -8.43 -7.84
N ILE A 319 15.75 -9.76 -7.89
CA ILE A 319 15.83 -10.62 -6.69
C ILE A 319 17.03 -10.22 -5.82
N GLU A 320 18.15 -9.89 -6.48
CA GLU A 320 19.39 -9.47 -5.84
C GLU A 320 19.26 -8.17 -5.02
N ASN A 321 18.29 -7.30 -5.34
CA ASN A 321 18.06 -6.06 -4.62
C ASN A 321 17.41 -6.33 -3.26
N SER A 322 16.46 -7.26 -3.17
CA SER A 322 15.87 -7.69 -1.90
C SER A 322 16.87 -8.47 -1.02
N ILE A 323 17.74 -9.27 -1.63
CA ILE A 323 18.87 -9.90 -0.91
C ILE A 323 19.81 -8.82 -0.35
N ALA A 324 20.04 -7.74 -1.10
CA ALA A 324 20.88 -6.64 -0.66
C ALA A 324 20.28 -5.89 0.55
N VAL A 325 18.95 -5.74 0.61
CA VAL A 325 18.23 -5.22 1.78
C VAL A 325 18.38 -6.16 2.97
N GLU A 326 18.12 -7.45 2.80
CA GLU A 326 18.27 -8.48 3.85
C GLU A 326 19.68 -8.43 4.45
N GLN A 327 20.71 -8.42 3.61
CA GLN A 327 22.10 -8.36 4.05
C GLN A 327 22.39 -7.05 4.83
N ALA A 328 21.82 -5.92 4.40
CA ALA A 328 21.98 -4.64 5.09
C ALA A 328 21.32 -4.62 6.47
N VAL A 329 20.21 -5.35 6.65
CA VAL A 329 19.54 -5.49 7.94
C VAL A 329 20.28 -6.43 8.88
N HIS A 330 20.75 -7.57 8.36
CA HIS A 330 21.41 -8.59 9.17
C HIS A 330 22.87 -8.25 9.50
N GLU A 331 23.58 -7.58 8.59
CA GLU A 331 25.02 -7.28 8.71
C GLU A 331 25.32 -5.77 8.49
N PRO A 332 24.67 -4.85 9.24
CA PRO A 332 24.69 -3.42 8.93
C PRO A 332 26.09 -2.81 8.93
N GLU A 333 26.98 -3.24 9.85
CA GLU A 333 28.33 -2.68 9.94
C GLU A 333 29.23 -3.13 8.77
N GLN A 334 29.06 -4.37 8.30
CA GLN A 334 29.79 -4.85 7.11
C GLN A 334 29.31 -4.12 5.86
N VAL A 335 27.99 -4.00 5.71
CA VAL A 335 27.38 -3.32 4.57
C VAL A 335 27.72 -1.83 4.55
N ARG A 336 27.74 -1.16 5.72
CA ARG A 336 28.20 0.22 5.86
C ARG A 336 29.59 0.42 5.27
N GLU A 337 30.52 -0.48 5.55
CA GLU A 337 31.88 -0.44 4.98
C GLU A 337 31.87 -0.71 3.47
N MET A 338 31.02 -1.62 2.97
CA MET A 338 30.86 -1.91 1.53
C MET A 338 30.38 -0.69 0.73
N VAL A 339 29.46 0.11 1.27
CA VAL A 339 28.84 1.24 0.57
C VAL A 339 29.39 2.62 0.97
N LYS A 340 30.42 2.69 1.82
CA LYS A 340 30.94 3.97 2.36
C LYS A 340 31.40 4.98 1.30
N ASN A 341 31.89 4.48 0.16
CA ASN A 341 32.36 5.29 -0.96
C ASN A 341 31.40 5.25 -2.15
N TYR A 342 30.25 4.59 -2.01
CA TYR A 342 29.26 4.49 -3.05
C TYR A 342 28.47 5.80 -3.18
N GLN A 343 28.19 6.19 -4.43
CA GLN A 343 27.29 7.27 -4.77
C GLN A 343 26.34 6.75 -5.83
N ALA A 344 25.03 6.90 -5.59
CA ALA A 344 24.00 6.51 -6.54
C ALA A 344 24.11 7.35 -7.81
N GLU A 345 23.76 6.77 -8.95
CA GLU A 345 23.65 7.52 -10.21
C GLU A 345 22.50 8.53 -10.11
N GLU A 346 22.77 9.78 -10.49
CA GLU A 346 21.73 10.80 -10.56
C GLU A 346 20.74 10.50 -11.70
N ILE A 347 19.47 10.78 -11.47
CA ILE A 347 18.43 10.67 -12.50
C ILE A 347 18.73 11.69 -13.60
N ASN A 348 18.97 11.21 -14.82
CA ASN A 348 19.23 12.06 -15.98
C ASN A 348 17.95 12.77 -16.44
N THR A 349 17.72 13.98 -15.92
CA THR A 349 16.59 14.83 -16.31
C THR A 349 16.81 15.57 -17.64
N ASP A 350 18.03 15.63 -18.16
CA ASP A 350 18.33 16.30 -19.44
C ASP A 350 17.74 15.58 -20.64
N ALA A 351 17.50 14.26 -20.52
CA ALA A 351 16.88 13.46 -21.57
C ALA A 351 15.38 13.75 -21.76
N VAL A 352 14.73 14.46 -20.84
CA VAL A 352 13.28 14.76 -20.91
C VAL A 352 13.05 16.22 -21.29
N GLU A 353 12.36 16.46 -22.40
CA GLU A 353 11.89 17.80 -22.75
C GLU A 353 10.51 18.06 -22.14
N LEU A 354 10.37 19.19 -21.42
CA LEU A 354 9.06 19.65 -20.94
C LEU A 354 8.41 20.49 -22.04
N PRO A 355 7.07 20.41 -22.20
CA PRO A 355 6.35 21.25 -23.15
C PRO A 355 6.42 22.72 -22.70
N ASP A 356 6.23 23.63 -23.65
CA ASP A 356 6.05 25.04 -23.36
C ASP A 356 4.64 25.26 -22.77
N TYR A 357 4.54 25.12 -21.45
CA TYR A 357 3.29 25.22 -20.71
C TYR A 357 2.56 26.57 -20.89
N GLU A 358 3.26 27.64 -21.27
CA GLU A 358 2.67 28.96 -21.50
C GLU A 358 1.99 29.07 -22.87
N ASN A 359 2.38 28.24 -23.84
CA ASN A 359 1.97 28.34 -25.25
C ASN A 359 1.36 27.03 -25.79
N LEU A 360 0.57 26.34 -24.97
CA LEU A 360 -0.15 25.14 -25.38
C LEU A 360 -1.40 25.49 -26.21
N ASP A 361 -1.70 24.68 -27.24
CA ASP A 361 -2.91 24.84 -28.06
C ASP A 361 -4.21 24.61 -27.27
N ARG A 362 -4.13 23.79 -26.22
CA ARG A 362 -5.21 23.47 -25.29
C ARG A 362 -4.63 23.10 -23.92
N PRO A 363 -5.41 23.17 -22.82
CA PRO A 363 -4.91 22.76 -21.51
C PRO A 363 -4.38 21.32 -21.49
N LEU A 364 -3.19 21.14 -20.93
CA LEU A 364 -2.57 19.84 -20.70
C LEU A 364 -2.73 19.46 -19.22
N ILE A 365 -3.39 18.35 -18.98
CA ILE A 365 -3.61 17.77 -17.66
C ILE A 365 -2.69 16.56 -17.53
N GLU A 366 -1.70 16.70 -16.65
CA GLU A 366 -0.74 15.65 -16.36
C GLU A 366 -1.11 15.00 -15.03
N VAL A 367 -1.46 13.72 -15.08
CA VAL A 367 -1.76 12.92 -13.89
C VAL A 367 -0.50 12.13 -13.53
N PHE A 368 0.14 12.49 -12.44
CA PHE A 368 1.30 11.76 -11.93
C PHE A 368 0.84 10.74 -10.91
N THR A 369 1.20 9.47 -11.12
CA THR A 369 0.75 8.34 -10.30
C THR A 369 1.93 7.48 -9.89
N LEU A 370 1.79 6.67 -8.84
CA LEU A 370 2.69 5.53 -8.61
C LEU A 370 2.50 4.54 -9.77
N ASP A 371 1.33 3.93 -9.84
CA ASP A 371 0.83 3.20 -11.00
C ASP A 371 -0.70 3.07 -10.89
N SER A 372 -1.48 3.67 -11.80
CA SER A 372 -2.95 3.54 -11.78
C SER A 372 -3.46 2.13 -12.06
N ALA A 373 -2.62 1.21 -12.54
CA ALA A 373 -3.00 -0.17 -12.75
C ALA A 373 -2.97 -0.99 -11.45
N THR A 374 -2.23 -0.56 -10.43
CA THR A 374 -2.00 -1.36 -9.22
C THR A 374 -2.30 -0.63 -7.91
N CYS A 375 -2.25 0.71 -7.92
CA CYS A 375 -2.57 1.54 -6.76
C CYS A 375 -3.98 2.14 -6.89
N ALA A 376 -4.89 1.76 -5.98
CA ALA A 376 -6.29 2.20 -6.01
C ALA A 376 -6.46 3.73 -6.01
N ALA A 377 -5.69 4.45 -5.18
CA ALA A 377 -5.70 5.92 -5.17
C ALA A 377 -5.28 6.52 -6.52
N CYS A 378 -4.29 5.90 -7.17
CA CYS A 378 -3.84 6.31 -8.50
C CYS A 378 -4.89 6.01 -9.58
N THR A 379 -5.58 4.87 -9.48
CA THR A 379 -6.70 4.52 -10.37
C THR A 379 -7.77 5.61 -10.32
N TYR A 380 -8.25 5.96 -9.12
CA TYR A 380 -9.31 6.95 -8.97
C TYR A 380 -8.88 8.37 -9.37
N MET A 381 -7.63 8.77 -9.12
CA MET A 381 -7.11 10.08 -9.58
C MET A 381 -7.12 10.17 -11.11
N LYS A 382 -6.69 9.11 -11.79
CA LYS A 382 -6.69 9.04 -13.25
C LYS A 382 -8.11 9.04 -13.81
N GLU A 383 -9.00 8.22 -13.25
CA GLU A 383 -10.40 8.16 -13.69
C GLU A 383 -11.08 9.51 -13.56
N ALA A 384 -10.87 10.24 -12.45
CA ALA A 384 -11.42 11.59 -12.29
C ALA A 384 -11.00 12.55 -13.43
N ALA A 385 -9.75 12.50 -13.88
CA ALA A 385 -9.27 13.31 -15.00
C ALA A 385 -9.83 12.86 -16.36
N MET A 386 -9.95 11.54 -16.57
CA MET A 386 -10.50 10.97 -17.81
C MET A 386 -11.99 11.25 -17.96
N ASP A 387 -12.77 11.11 -16.88
CA ASP A 387 -14.20 11.42 -16.85
C ASP A 387 -14.49 12.87 -17.26
N VAL A 388 -13.67 13.81 -16.80
CA VAL A 388 -13.82 15.23 -17.18
C VAL A 388 -13.58 15.44 -18.69
N LYS A 389 -12.59 14.74 -19.28
CA LYS A 389 -12.32 14.80 -20.72
C LYS A 389 -13.44 14.22 -21.56
N GLU A 390 -13.99 13.08 -21.13
CA GLU A 390 -15.02 12.37 -21.89
C GLU A 390 -16.38 13.08 -21.83
N GLU A 391 -16.74 13.61 -20.66
CA GLU A 391 -18.11 14.06 -20.38
C GLU A 391 -18.26 15.59 -20.37
N TYR A 392 -17.21 16.39 -20.13
CA TYR A 392 -17.34 17.84 -19.86
C TYR A 392 -16.53 18.74 -20.79
N ILE A 393 -15.23 18.50 -20.91
CA ILE A 393 -14.32 19.37 -21.64
C ILE A 393 -13.56 18.53 -22.66
N LYS A 394 -13.98 18.56 -23.92
CA LYS A 394 -13.37 17.73 -24.98
C LYS A 394 -12.05 18.28 -25.50
N ASP A 395 -11.80 19.57 -25.30
CA ASP A 395 -10.62 20.26 -25.81
C ASP A 395 -9.54 20.41 -24.74
N ILE A 396 -9.09 19.26 -24.22
CA ILE A 396 -7.98 19.11 -23.28
C ILE A 396 -7.21 17.84 -23.60
N ASP A 397 -5.92 17.87 -23.27
CA ASP A 397 -5.08 16.68 -23.27
C ASP A 397 -4.95 16.14 -21.85
N VAL A 398 -5.10 14.83 -21.68
CA VAL A 398 -4.94 14.14 -20.40
C VAL A 398 -3.92 13.04 -20.63
N VAL A 399 -2.83 13.08 -19.87
CA VAL A 399 -1.73 12.10 -19.95
C VAL A 399 -1.39 11.64 -18.55
N GLU A 400 -1.22 10.33 -18.38
CA GLU A 400 -0.71 9.76 -17.15
C GLU A 400 0.80 9.53 -17.26
N TYR A 401 1.56 9.98 -16.27
CA TYR A 401 2.97 9.63 -16.07
C TYR A 401 3.11 8.81 -14.80
N LYS A 402 3.33 7.50 -14.98
CA LYS A 402 3.50 6.53 -13.91
C LYS A 402 4.93 6.55 -13.37
N TYR A 403 5.10 6.51 -12.05
CA TYR A 403 6.38 6.41 -11.37
C TYR A 403 6.90 4.96 -11.41
N ASN A 404 7.10 4.44 -12.62
CA ASN A 404 7.53 3.06 -12.86
C ASN A 404 8.56 2.91 -14.00
N SER A 405 8.95 4.01 -14.67
CA SER A 405 9.97 4.01 -15.72
C SER A 405 10.97 5.15 -15.54
N LYS A 406 12.23 4.95 -15.97
CA LYS A 406 13.30 5.95 -15.84
C LYS A 406 12.93 7.28 -16.52
N GLU A 407 12.27 7.22 -17.68
CA GLU A 407 11.83 8.40 -18.43
C GLU A 407 10.75 9.19 -17.66
N ASN A 408 9.73 8.50 -17.15
CA ASN A 408 8.67 9.15 -16.36
C ASN A 408 9.21 9.72 -15.04
N ILE A 409 10.12 9.01 -14.36
CA ILE A 409 10.74 9.49 -13.12
C ILE A 409 11.58 10.74 -13.39
N ALA A 410 12.34 10.76 -14.49
CA ALA A 410 13.07 11.94 -14.93
C ALA A 410 12.12 13.11 -15.21
N ARG A 411 10.95 12.87 -15.83
CA ARG A 411 9.91 13.89 -16.01
C ARG A 411 9.35 14.39 -14.67
N ILE A 412 8.94 13.48 -13.80
CA ILE A 412 8.39 13.77 -12.46
C ILE A 412 9.36 14.63 -11.65
N THR A 413 10.65 14.29 -11.71
CA THR A 413 11.72 15.04 -11.06
C THR A 413 11.91 16.42 -11.70
N LYS A 414 11.88 16.52 -13.03
CA LYS A 414 12.06 17.78 -13.77
C LYS A 414 10.89 18.75 -13.61
N VAL A 415 9.66 18.25 -13.53
CA VAL A 415 8.46 19.03 -13.20
C VAL A 415 8.46 19.46 -11.73
N GLY A 416 9.20 18.75 -10.86
CA GLY A 416 9.27 19.03 -9.43
C GLY A 416 8.05 18.53 -8.66
N VAL A 417 7.48 17.39 -9.09
CA VAL A 417 6.37 16.74 -8.40
C VAL A 417 6.82 16.26 -7.03
N LYS A 418 6.07 16.63 -6.00
CA LYS A 418 6.43 16.34 -4.60
C LYS A 418 5.69 15.15 -4.00
N GLN A 419 4.50 14.85 -4.50
CA GLN A 419 3.59 13.85 -3.94
C GLN A 419 2.82 13.15 -5.05
N LEU A 420 2.54 11.86 -4.86
CA LEU A 420 1.78 11.03 -5.76
C LEU A 420 0.60 10.36 -5.01
N PRO A 421 -0.56 10.18 -5.66
CA PRO A 421 -0.91 10.70 -6.97
C PRO A 421 -1.17 12.22 -6.94
N SER A 422 -0.98 12.91 -8.07
CA SER A 422 -1.28 14.35 -8.20
C SER A 422 -1.70 14.73 -9.62
N ILE A 423 -2.43 15.83 -9.74
CA ILE A 423 -2.83 16.42 -11.02
C ILE A 423 -2.18 17.79 -11.18
N TYR A 424 -1.52 17.96 -12.31
CA TYR A 424 -0.96 19.23 -12.75
C TYR A 424 -1.69 19.71 -13.99
N ILE A 425 -2.00 21.00 -14.06
CA ILE A 425 -2.59 21.64 -15.24
C ILE A 425 -1.59 22.66 -15.76
N ASN A 426 -1.15 22.50 -17.01
CA ASN A 426 -0.11 23.32 -17.64
C ASN A 426 1.14 23.46 -16.74
N GLY A 427 1.59 22.34 -16.16
CA GLY A 427 2.80 22.29 -15.33
C GLY A 427 2.66 22.89 -13.93
N GLN A 428 1.46 23.34 -13.52
CA GLN A 428 1.18 23.82 -12.17
C GLN A 428 0.40 22.78 -11.37
N LEU A 429 0.80 22.57 -10.11
CA LEU A 429 0.10 21.64 -9.20
C LEU A 429 -1.28 22.19 -8.85
N GLU A 430 -2.33 21.42 -9.13
CA GLU A 430 -3.72 21.76 -8.77
C GLU A 430 -4.26 20.85 -7.68
N PHE A 431 -3.98 19.54 -7.77
CA PHE A 431 -4.47 18.57 -6.79
C PHE A 431 -3.34 17.65 -6.34
N SER A 432 -3.11 17.56 -5.03
CA SER A 432 -2.03 16.78 -4.43
C SER A 432 -2.60 15.73 -3.50
N SER A 433 -2.32 14.46 -3.77
CA SER A 433 -2.67 13.28 -2.96
C SER A 433 -4.17 13.01 -2.73
N ILE A 434 -5.06 13.97 -2.99
CA ILE A 434 -6.49 13.89 -2.78
C ILE A 434 -7.19 13.96 -4.14
N VAL A 435 -7.97 12.93 -4.48
CA VAL A 435 -8.78 12.93 -5.70
C VAL A 435 -9.79 14.08 -5.66
N PRO A 436 -9.76 15.00 -6.65
CA PRO A 436 -10.70 16.11 -6.68
C PRO A 436 -12.12 15.63 -6.97
N ASN A 437 -13.11 16.39 -6.49
CA ASN A 437 -14.45 16.21 -7.02
C ASN A 437 -14.52 16.79 -8.44
N LYS A 438 -15.55 16.36 -9.19
CA LYS A 438 -15.71 16.72 -10.60
C LYS A 438 -15.83 18.23 -10.83
N GLU A 439 -16.54 18.93 -9.95
CA GLU A 439 -16.80 20.37 -10.09
C GLU A 439 -15.52 21.17 -9.89
N GLU A 440 -14.72 20.80 -8.88
CA GLU A 440 -13.40 21.38 -8.61
C GLU A 440 -12.45 21.23 -9.81
N LEU A 441 -12.35 20.02 -10.36
CA LEU A 441 -11.46 19.76 -11.49
C LEU A 441 -11.90 20.51 -12.76
N VAL A 442 -13.20 20.56 -13.04
CA VAL A 442 -13.75 21.34 -14.16
C VAL A 442 -13.48 22.84 -14.00
N GLU A 443 -13.62 23.38 -12.79
CA GLU A 443 -13.34 24.78 -12.51
C GLU A 443 -11.85 25.11 -12.67
N ALA A 444 -10.96 24.24 -12.18
CA ALA A 444 -9.51 24.39 -12.33
C ALA A 444 -9.11 24.43 -13.81
N ILE A 445 -9.59 23.49 -14.62
CA ILE A 445 -9.28 23.42 -16.06
C ILE A 445 -9.76 24.69 -16.79
N LYS A 446 -10.96 25.19 -16.48
CA LYS A 446 -11.52 26.39 -17.11
C LYS A 446 -10.75 27.67 -16.81
N LYS A 447 -10.00 27.72 -15.71
CA LYS A 447 -9.13 28.87 -15.39
C LYS A 447 -7.88 28.93 -16.27
N CYS A 448 -7.54 27.82 -16.94
CA CYS A 448 -6.37 27.66 -17.79
C CYS A 448 -6.69 27.73 -19.29
N GLN A 449 -7.97 27.88 -19.66
CA GLN A 449 -8.45 28.20 -21.01
C GLN A 449 -8.56 29.72 -21.18
#